data_AF-B7C9U2-F1
#
_entry.id   AF-B7C9U2-F1
#
_cell.length_a   1.000
_cell.length_b   1.000
_cell.length_c   1.000
_cell.angle_alpha   90.00
_cell.angle_beta   90.00
_cell.angle_gamma   90.00
#
_symmetry.space_group_name_H-M   'P 1'
#
loop_
_entity.id
_entity.type
_entity.pdbx_description
1 polymer ?
#
loop_
_entity_poly.entity_id
_entity_poly.type
_entity_poly.pdbx_seq_one_letter_code
_entity_poly.pdbx_strand_id
1 'polypeptide(L)'
;PYVGTGIEYKIAKDSGVGIVAKQDGVIEYVDGLRIVVKDNEGENHTYQLRKFARSNASTCINQRPIVEVGEKVEKGDILADGPSMQNGELALGQNVVIAYTTWHGYNYEDAIIMSERMVSDDVYTSIHVEEYDIDCRETKLGPEEITRDIPNVSEAAVRKLDSNGIIMVGAEVKEGDILVGKVTPKGQSEVSPEEKLLLAIFGEKSREVRDNSLKVPHGGAGIVHSIRVFKRGDGSDLPPGVNMRVKVYIVQKRKISEGDKMSGRHGNKGVISKILPIEDMPFMADGHPVDILLNPFGVPSRMNIGQILEIHLGYAARKLGVKFSTSVFDGLSNEDLQDVMREASMTVDGKQVLYDGQTGQPFDERISVGVMYMIKLAHMVDDKLHARATGPYSLVTQQPLGGKAQNGGQRFGEMEVWALEAYGAAHTLQEILTIKSDDIQGRIKTYEAIIKGKDIPEPGVPESFRVLMHELQGLAIDIRLLDENNNEVDITLDDDDQDAHPVQPLQEEVQKEELVDDIEEENKEEEEA
;
A
#
# COMPACT_ATOMS: atom_id res chain seq x y z
N PRO A 1 24.96 5.94 -13.68
CA PRO A 1 24.26 6.28 -14.95
C PRO A 1 25.31 6.45 -16.07
N TYR A 2 24.94 6.37 -17.36
CA TYR A 2 25.89 6.71 -18.44
C TYR A 2 26.29 8.18 -18.42
N VAL A 3 25.33 9.06 -18.08
CA VAL A 3 25.57 10.49 -17.85
C VAL A 3 25.40 10.76 -16.37
N GLY A 4 26.50 10.85 -15.63
CA GLY A 4 26.53 11.20 -14.21
C GLY A 4 26.90 12.66 -13.96
N THR A 5 26.95 13.06 -12.69
CA THR A 5 27.43 14.38 -12.27
C THR A 5 28.77 14.33 -11.54
N GLY A 6 29.31 13.13 -11.30
CA GLY A 6 30.62 12.90 -10.67
C GLY A 6 30.55 12.78 -9.15
N ILE A 7 29.38 13.00 -8.56
CA ILE A 7 29.15 12.87 -7.10
C ILE A 7 28.59 11.50 -6.71
N GLU A 8 28.19 10.67 -7.67
CA GLU A 8 27.53 9.38 -7.44
C GLU A 8 28.35 8.45 -6.55
N TYR A 9 29.67 8.37 -6.79
CA TYR A 9 30.59 7.58 -5.97
C TYR A 9 30.66 8.11 -4.53
N LYS A 10 30.77 9.44 -4.38
CA LYS A 10 30.84 10.08 -3.06
C LYS A 10 29.55 9.88 -2.27
N ILE A 11 28.39 10.04 -2.91
CA ILE A 11 27.09 9.79 -2.28
C ILE A 11 27.01 8.34 -1.80
N ALA A 12 27.35 7.39 -2.66
CA ALA A 12 27.35 5.98 -2.32
C ALA A 12 28.26 5.67 -1.12
N LYS A 13 29.51 6.16 -1.13
CA LYS A 13 30.48 6.01 -0.04
C LYS A 13 30.00 6.63 1.28
N ASP A 14 29.54 7.87 1.24
CA ASP A 14 29.19 8.64 2.44
C ASP A 14 27.79 8.29 2.98
N SER A 15 26.95 7.58 2.21
CA SER A 15 25.59 7.19 2.61
C SER A 15 25.53 6.23 3.79
N GLY A 16 26.63 5.50 4.06
CA GLY A 16 26.69 4.45 5.08
C GLY A 16 25.88 3.19 4.75
N VAL A 17 25.37 3.06 3.51
CA VAL A 17 24.58 1.90 3.10
C VAL A 17 25.44 0.82 2.42
N GLY A 18 26.53 1.22 1.75
CA GLY A 18 27.60 0.32 1.35
C GLY A 18 28.52 -0.07 2.51
N ILE A 19 29.38 -1.07 2.30
CA ILE A 19 30.44 -1.42 3.26
C ILE A 19 31.74 -0.80 2.78
N VAL A 20 32.41 -0.06 3.65
CA VAL A 20 33.67 0.63 3.35
C VAL A 20 34.81 0.04 4.19
N ALA A 21 35.98 -0.15 3.57
CA ALA A 21 37.19 -0.63 4.21
C ALA A 21 37.68 0.37 5.27
N LYS A 22 37.88 -0.09 6.50
CA LYS A 22 38.39 0.74 7.60
C LYS A 22 39.91 0.86 7.62
N GLN A 23 40.60 -0.09 7.01
CA GLN A 23 42.05 -0.23 7.00
C GLN A 23 42.51 -0.78 5.64
N ASP A 24 43.77 -0.52 5.31
CA ASP A 24 44.43 -1.08 4.14
C ASP A 24 44.69 -2.57 4.36
N GLY A 25 44.55 -3.38 3.31
CA GLY A 25 44.80 -4.81 3.43
C GLY A 25 44.53 -5.59 2.16
N VAL A 26 44.51 -6.91 2.31
CA VAL A 26 44.21 -7.86 1.24
C VAL A 26 42.95 -8.64 1.61
N ILE A 27 42.06 -8.82 0.63
CA ILE A 27 40.87 -9.64 0.82
C ILE A 27 41.28 -11.11 0.99
N GLU A 28 41.09 -11.67 2.17
CA GLU A 28 41.38 -13.08 2.47
C GLU A 28 40.18 -13.97 2.13
N TYR A 29 38.96 -13.48 2.36
CA TYR A 29 37.74 -14.27 2.17
C TYR A 29 36.55 -13.38 1.80
N VAL A 30 35.73 -13.84 0.85
CA VAL A 30 34.48 -13.19 0.42
C VAL A 30 33.40 -14.25 0.27
N ASP A 31 32.25 -14.01 0.90
CA ASP A 31 31.01 -14.70 0.56
C ASP A 31 29.82 -13.74 0.55
N GLY A 32 28.61 -14.29 0.34
CA GLY A 32 27.38 -13.50 0.29
C GLY A 32 26.94 -12.90 1.63
N LEU A 33 27.57 -13.28 2.75
CA LEU A 33 27.22 -12.90 4.13
C LEU A 33 28.30 -12.08 4.82
N ARG A 34 29.58 -12.25 4.46
CA ARG A 34 30.72 -11.59 5.09
C ARG A 34 31.91 -11.43 4.16
N ILE A 35 32.72 -10.42 4.46
CA ILE A 35 34.00 -10.12 3.82
C ILE A 35 35.07 -10.08 4.92
N VAL A 36 36.23 -10.70 4.70
CA VAL A 36 37.36 -10.67 5.62
C VAL A 36 38.55 -10.00 4.93
N VAL A 37 39.03 -8.92 5.53
CA VAL A 37 40.20 -8.17 5.08
C VAL A 37 41.33 -8.44 6.05
N LYS A 38 42.46 -8.93 5.54
CA LYS A 38 43.68 -9.11 6.32
C LYS A 38 44.55 -7.87 6.17
N ASP A 39 44.82 -7.19 7.27
CA ASP A 39 45.66 -6.00 7.25
C ASP A 39 47.16 -6.34 7.08
N ASN A 40 47.98 -5.29 7.00
CA ASN A 40 49.43 -5.42 6.89
C ASN A 40 50.12 -5.94 8.17
N GLU A 41 49.43 -5.89 9.32
CA GLU A 41 49.91 -6.40 10.62
C GLU A 41 49.55 -7.89 10.82
N GLY A 42 48.70 -8.45 9.95
CA GLY A 42 48.25 -9.82 9.95
C GLY A 42 46.95 -10.07 10.73
N GLU A 43 46.24 -9.02 11.16
CA GLU A 43 44.93 -9.12 11.81
C GLU A 43 43.80 -9.19 10.78
N ASN A 44 42.77 -9.98 11.10
CA ASN A 44 41.62 -10.22 10.22
C ASN A 44 40.42 -9.35 10.63
N HIS A 45 40.08 -8.38 9.80
CA HIS A 45 38.91 -7.51 9.95
C HIS A 45 37.71 -8.11 9.22
N THR A 46 36.71 -8.58 9.97
CA THR A 46 35.49 -9.18 9.41
C THR A 46 34.36 -8.16 9.30
N TYR A 47 33.78 -8.04 8.10
CA TYR A 47 32.64 -7.19 7.78
C TYR A 47 31.42 -8.07 7.49
N GLN A 48 30.35 -7.91 8.28
CA GLN A 48 29.09 -8.65 8.10
C GLN A 48 28.15 -7.88 7.15
N LEU A 49 27.62 -8.58 6.16
CA LEU A 49 26.71 -8.03 5.16
C LEU A 49 25.25 -8.19 5.60
N ARG A 50 24.45 -7.15 5.37
CA ARG A 50 22.99 -7.19 5.57
C ARG A 50 22.32 -7.81 4.34
N LYS A 51 21.58 -8.89 4.54
CA LYS A 51 20.84 -9.60 3.48
C LYS A 51 19.35 -9.52 3.72
N PHE A 52 18.62 -9.10 2.69
CA PHE A 52 17.15 -9.03 2.67
C PHE A 52 16.53 -8.35 3.90
N ALA A 53 17.18 -7.34 4.45
CA ALA A 53 16.69 -6.62 5.61
C ALA A 53 15.59 -5.64 5.20
N ARG A 54 14.53 -5.54 5.99
CA ARG A 54 13.44 -4.59 5.78
C ARG A 54 13.89 -3.16 6.13
N SER A 55 13.60 -2.21 5.26
CA SER A 55 13.70 -0.78 5.57
C SER A 55 12.40 -0.25 6.21
N ASN A 56 12.43 0.96 6.76
CA ASN A 56 11.23 1.60 7.32
C ASN A 56 10.11 1.79 6.27
N ALA A 57 10.47 1.94 5.00
CA ALA A 57 9.54 2.08 3.87
C ALA A 57 9.23 0.73 3.20
N SER A 58 9.44 -0.39 3.89
CA SER A 58 9.24 -1.75 3.39
C SER A 58 10.06 -2.10 2.11
N THR A 59 11.12 -1.35 1.81
CA THR A 59 12.07 -1.69 0.73
C THR A 59 13.14 -2.66 1.22
N CYS A 60 13.74 -3.40 0.29
CA CYS A 60 14.79 -4.37 0.60
C CYS A 60 16.18 -3.73 0.71
N ILE A 61 16.79 -3.82 1.89
CA ILE A 61 18.21 -3.53 2.11
C ILE A 61 18.98 -4.83 1.91
N ASN A 62 19.66 -4.94 0.78
CA ASN A 62 20.51 -6.09 0.47
C ASN A 62 21.88 -5.63 0.00
N GLN A 63 22.91 -5.98 0.75
CA GLN A 63 24.30 -5.72 0.40
C GLN A 63 24.88 -6.86 -0.46
N ARG A 64 25.76 -6.52 -1.39
CA ARG A 64 26.44 -7.46 -2.30
C ARG A 64 27.94 -7.14 -2.36
N PRO A 65 28.83 -8.12 -2.11
CA PRO A 65 30.27 -7.88 -2.24
C PRO A 65 30.61 -7.51 -3.69
N ILE A 66 31.54 -6.57 -3.87
CA ILE A 66 32.06 -6.18 -5.19
C ILE A 66 33.55 -6.50 -5.37
N VAL A 67 34.22 -6.90 -4.29
CA VAL A 67 35.64 -7.27 -4.27
C VAL A 67 35.86 -8.77 -4.45
N GLU A 68 37.04 -9.14 -4.94
CA GLU A 68 37.45 -10.53 -5.14
C GLU A 68 38.53 -10.97 -4.13
N VAL A 69 38.66 -12.28 -3.91
CA VAL A 69 39.69 -12.84 -3.02
C VAL A 69 41.09 -12.56 -3.60
N GLY A 70 41.98 -12.00 -2.77
CA GLY A 70 43.33 -11.61 -3.16
C GLY A 70 43.46 -10.17 -3.65
N GLU A 71 42.36 -9.42 -3.76
CA GLU A 71 42.36 -8.01 -4.10
C GLU A 71 42.98 -7.16 -2.98
N LYS A 72 43.77 -6.14 -3.36
CA LYS A 72 44.32 -5.16 -2.41
C LYS A 72 43.34 -4.01 -2.29
N VAL A 73 42.99 -3.65 -1.06
CA VAL A 73 42.05 -2.56 -0.76
C VAL A 73 42.71 -1.51 0.12
N GLU A 74 42.40 -0.25 -0.15
CA GLU A 74 42.83 0.88 0.66
C GLU A 74 41.71 1.32 1.61
N LYS A 75 42.08 1.99 2.69
CA LYS A 75 41.16 2.59 3.63
C LYS A 75 40.25 3.58 2.91
N GLY A 76 38.95 3.30 2.96
CA GLY A 76 37.92 4.11 2.32
C GLY A 76 37.40 3.52 1.01
N ASP A 77 37.91 2.39 0.54
CA ASP A 77 37.35 1.69 -0.61
C ASP A 77 36.04 0.99 -0.27
N ILE A 78 35.13 0.91 -1.24
CA ILE A 78 33.85 0.23 -1.07
C ILE A 78 34.06 -1.27 -1.30
N LEU A 79 33.79 -2.07 -0.27
CA LEU A 79 33.91 -3.53 -0.30
C LEU A 79 32.63 -4.22 -0.77
N ALA A 80 31.48 -3.60 -0.49
CA ALA A 80 30.17 -4.13 -0.87
C ALA A 80 29.19 -3.01 -1.21
N ASP A 81 28.46 -3.21 -2.30
CA ASP A 81 27.35 -2.35 -2.71
C ASP A 81 26.16 -2.52 -1.78
N GLY A 82 25.50 -1.40 -1.48
CA GLY A 82 24.21 -1.35 -0.82
C GLY A 82 23.02 -1.48 -1.79
N PRO A 83 21.78 -1.27 -1.30
CA PRO A 83 20.63 -1.07 -2.17
C PRO A 83 20.84 0.17 -3.05
N SER A 84 20.39 0.09 -4.29
CA SER A 84 20.50 1.17 -5.29
C SER A 84 21.94 1.64 -5.52
N MET A 85 22.89 0.71 -5.53
CA MET A 85 24.29 0.94 -5.88
C MET A 85 24.74 -0.03 -6.98
N GLN A 86 25.73 0.39 -7.76
CA GLN A 86 26.40 -0.45 -8.73
C GLN A 86 27.88 -0.07 -8.82
N ASN A 87 28.77 -1.00 -8.46
CA ASN A 87 30.22 -0.84 -8.45
C ASN A 87 30.66 0.42 -7.69
N GLY A 88 30.09 0.65 -6.51
CA GLY A 88 30.41 1.80 -5.66
C GLY A 88 29.77 3.12 -6.07
N GLU A 89 28.96 3.17 -7.14
CA GLU A 89 28.23 4.37 -7.57
C GLU A 89 26.74 4.28 -7.23
N LEU A 90 26.10 5.44 -7.02
CA LEU A 90 24.65 5.53 -6.87
C LEU A 90 23.92 5.08 -8.16
N ALA A 91 23.04 4.08 -8.00
CA ALA A 91 22.27 3.46 -9.08
C ALA A 91 20.77 3.34 -8.72
N LEU A 92 20.04 4.46 -8.70
CA LEU A 92 18.59 4.51 -8.41
C LEU A 92 17.65 3.92 -9.48
N GLY A 93 18.12 3.69 -10.70
CA GLY A 93 17.31 3.44 -11.89
C GLY A 93 18.11 2.73 -12.96
N GLN A 94 17.67 2.82 -14.22
CA GLN A 94 18.28 2.10 -15.33
C GLN A 94 18.50 3.02 -16.53
N ASN A 95 19.56 2.77 -17.29
CA ASN A 95 19.80 3.42 -18.57
C ASN A 95 18.96 2.70 -19.63
N VAL A 96 18.03 3.41 -20.27
CA VAL A 96 17.07 2.84 -21.22
C VAL A 96 17.02 3.65 -22.50
N VAL A 97 16.70 2.99 -23.62
CA VAL A 97 16.54 3.64 -24.93
C VAL A 97 15.19 4.33 -24.99
N ILE A 98 15.22 5.65 -25.13
CA ILE A 98 14.05 6.52 -25.19
C ILE A 98 13.87 7.03 -26.60
N ALA A 99 12.62 7.07 -27.07
CA ALA A 99 12.22 7.84 -28.24
C ALA A 99 11.16 8.89 -27.89
N TYR A 100 11.32 10.10 -28.42
CA TYR A 100 10.31 11.16 -28.31
C TYR A 100 9.38 11.17 -29.51
N THR A 101 8.27 10.45 -29.41
CA THR A 101 7.25 10.37 -30.46
C THR A 101 5.88 10.15 -29.84
N THR A 102 4.81 10.45 -30.56
CA THR A 102 3.44 10.11 -30.15
C THR A 102 3.06 8.73 -30.68
N TRP A 103 2.27 7.97 -29.91
CA TRP A 103 1.89 6.61 -30.30
C TRP A 103 0.44 6.32 -29.93
N HIS A 104 -0.45 6.41 -30.92
CA HIS A 104 -1.90 6.16 -30.80
C HIS A 104 -2.61 6.80 -29.59
N GLY A 105 -2.06 7.90 -29.05
CA GLY A 105 -2.58 8.55 -27.84
C GLY A 105 -2.28 7.82 -26.53
N TYR A 106 -1.59 6.67 -26.53
CA TYR A 106 -1.26 5.96 -25.29
C TYR A 106 -0.26 6.73 -24.43
N ASN A 107 0.60 7.55 -25.03
CA ASN A 107 1.46 8.48 -24.32
C ASN A 107 0.90 9.91 -24.30
N TYR A 108 -0.41 10.07 -24.24
CA TYR A 108 -1.03 11.39 -24.10
C TYR A 108 -0.57 12.09 -22.81
N GLU A 109 -0.29 13.39 -22.90
CA GLU A 109 0.31 14.20 -21.83
C GLU A 109 1.57 13.57 -21.21
N ASP A 110 1.46 13.04 -19.99
CA ASP A 110 2.56 12.49 -19.18
C ASP A 110 2.56 10.97 -19.14
N ALA A 111 1.69 10.32 -19.91
CA ALA A 111 1.67 8.87 -19.99
C ALA A 111 2.93 8.34 -20.69
N ILE A 112 3.41 7.19 -20.22
CA ILE A 112 4.62 6.54 -20.70
C ILE A 112 4.24 5.19 -21.30
N ILE A 113 4.79 4.88 -22.47
CA ILE A 113 4.69 3.54 -23.06
C ILE A 113 6.02 2.83 -22.84
N MET A 114 5.96 1.57 -22.48
CA MET A 114 7.13 0.74 -22.17
C MET A 114 7.13 -0.53 -23.00
N SER A 115 8.30 -1.00 -23.41
CA SER A 115 8.46 -2.31 -24.03
C SER A 115 8.29 -3.43 -23.01
N GLU A 116 7.62 -4.52 -23.39
CA GLU A 116 7.53 -5.77 -22.63
C GLU A 116 8.90 -6.33 -22.23
N ARG A 117 9.94 -6.03 -23.02
CA ARG A 117 11.33 -6.38 -22.70
C ARG A 117 11.75 -5.92 -21.30
N MET A 118 11.26 -4.75 -20.87
CA MET A 118 11.57 -4.19 -19.55
C MET A 118 10.97 -5.04 -18.40
N VAL A 119 9.90 -5.78 -18.69
CA VAL A 119 9.24 -6.71 -17.76
C VAL A 119 9.89 -8.09 -17.82
N SER A 120 10.22 -8.58 -19.02
CA SER A 120 10.84 -9.90 -19.22
C SER A 120 12.23 -9.96 -18.60
N ASP A 121 13.04 -8.93 -18.81
CA ASP A 121 14.45 -8.86 -18.38
C ASP A 121 14.59 -8.38 -16.92
N ASP A 122 13.47 -8.25 -16.19
CA ASP A 122 13.41 -7.78 -14.81
C ASP A 122 14.05 -6.39 -14.56
N VAL A 123 14.14 -5.53 -15.59
CA VAL A 123 14.85 -4.23 -15.57
C VAL A 123 14.38 -3.32 -14.43
N TYR A 124 13.05 -3.22 -14.24
CA TYR A 124 12.42 -2.39 -13.21
C TYR A 124 11.72 -3.22 -12.13
N THR A 125 12.35 -4.33 -11.75
CA THR A 125 11.85 -5.18 -10.67
C THR A 125 12.43 -4.78 -9.33
N SER A 126 11.56 -4.60 -8.33
CA SER A 126 11.93 -4.27 -6.96
C SER A 126 11.52 -5.38 -5.98
N ILE A 127 12.26 -5.49 -4.87
CA ILE A 127 11.93 -6.40 -3.78
C ILE A 127 11.41 -5.58 -2.61
N HIS A 128 10.21 -5.94 -2.13
CA HIS A 128 9.56 -5.34 -0.98
C HIS A 128 9.45 -6.36 0.13
N VAL A 129 9.63 -5.92 1.38
CA VAL A 129 9.54 -6.76 2.56
C VAL A 129 8.49 -6.17 3.48
N GLU A 130 7.34 -6.82 3.53
CA GLU A 130 6.24 -6.43 4.40
C GLU A 130 6.32 -7.17 5.73
N GLU A 131 6.00 -6.47 6.80
CA GLU A 131 5.93 -6.99 8.17
C GLU A 131 4.47 -7.07 8.58
N TYR A 132 4.02 -8.26 8.95
CA TYR A 132 2.71 -8.47 9.55
C TYR A 132 2.89 -9.03 10.95
N ASP A 133 2.22 -8.45 11.93
CA ASP A 133 2.30 -8.87 13.31
C ASP A 133 0.94 -9.11 13.94
N ILE A 134 0.92 -10.03 14.89
CA ILE A 134 -0.26 -10.29 15.71
C ILE A 134 0.14 -10.54 17.16
N ASP A 135 -0.65 -9.96 18.06
CA ASP A 135 -0.53 -10.14 19.49
C ASP A 135 -1.48 -11.24 19.99
N CYS A 136 -0.95 -12.04 20.91
CA CYS A 136 -1.67 -13.01 21.71
C CYS A 136 -1.84 -12.43 23.11
N ARG A 137 -3.07 -12.06 23.48
CA ARG A 137 -3.36 -11.31 24.71
C ARG A 137 -4.06 -12.16 25.75
N GLU A 138 -3.88 -11.79 27.00
CA GLU A 138 -4.68 -12.29 28.11
C GLU A 138 -5.98 -11.49 28.19
N THR A 139 -7.12 -12.16 28.01
CA THR A 139 -8.44 -11.53 28.10
C THR A 139 -9.13 -11.93 29.40
N LYS A 140 -10.17 -11.18 29.80
CA LYS A 140 -10.96 -11.51 31.00
C LYS A 140 -11.64 -12.88 30.92
N LEU A 141 -11.89 -13.37 29.71
CA LEU A 141 -12.59 -14.63 29.43
C LEU A 141 -11.64 -15.82 29.28
N GLY A 142 -10.34 -15.57 29.28
CA GLY A 142 -9.30 -16.56 29.06
C GLY A 142 -8.16 -16.01 28.18
N PRO A 143 -7.01 -16.70 28.13
CA PRO A 143 -5.94 -16.33 27.21
C PRO A 143 -6.37 -16.56 25.76
N GLU A 144 -5.98 -15.67 24.86
CA GLU A 144 -5.91 -16.02 23.44
C GLU A 144 -4.81 -17.06 23.24
N GLU A 145 -4.99 -17.93 22.26
CA GLU A 145 -4.04 -18.99 21.93
C GLU A 145 -3.69 -18.97 20.45
N ILE A 146 -2.41 -19.21 20.14
CA ILE A 146 -1.96 -19.46 18.77
C ILE A 146 -1.97 -20.97 18.56
N THR A 147 -2.77 -21.42 17.60
CA THR A 147 -2.99 -22.85 17.33
C THR A 147 -3.30 -23.11 15.87
N ARG A 148 -2.99 -24.33 15.44
CA ARG A 148 -3.36 -24.86 14.12
C ARG A 148 -4.85 -25.24 14.05
N ASP A 149 -5.48 -25.54 15.19
CA ASP A 149 -6.89 -25.93 15.27
C ASP A 149 -7.80 -24.69 15.30
N ILE A 150 -8.19 -24.23 14.11
CA ILE A 150 -8.99 -23.01 13.92
C ILE A 150 -10.43 -23.42 13.59
N PRO A 151 -11.45 -22.89 14.31
CA PRO A 151 -12.84 -23.25 14.06
C PRO A 151 -13.31 -22.81 12.66
N ASN A 152 -14.12 -23.65 12.01
CA ASN A 152 -14.73 -23.38 10.70
C ASN A 152 -13.73 -23.17 9.54
N VAL A 153 -12.49 -23.64 9.70
CA VAL A 153 -11.47 -23.57 8.66
C VAL A 153 -11.16 -24.98 8.13
N SER A 154 -11.06 -25.12 6.81
CA SER A 154 -10.73 -26.40 6.17
C SER A 154 -9.25 -26.77 6.34
N GLU A 155 -8.93 -28.07 6.32
CA GLU A 155 -7.53 -28.53 6.37
C GLU A 155 -6.67 -27.97 5.24
N ALA A 156 -7.28 -27.72 4.07
CA ALA A 156 -6.58 -27.15 2.91
C ALA A 156 -6.08 -25.72 3.18
N ALA A 157 -6.82 -24.92 3.94
CA ALA A 157 -6.40 -23.56 4.32
C ALA A 157 -5.28 -23.58 5.37
N VAL A 158 -5.24 -24.61 6.20
CA VAL A 158 -4.26 -24.77 7.30
C VAL A 158 -2.99 -25.52 6.84
N ARG A 159 -2.96 -26.08 5.63
CA ARG A 159 -1.85 -26.92 5.13
C ARG A 159 -0.46 -26.27 5.20
N LYS A 160 -0.39 -24.95 5.16
CA LYS A 160 0.87 -24.18 5.16
C LYS A 160 1.34 -23.82 6.58
N LEU A 161 0.50 -24.05 7.60
CA LEU A 161 0.83 -23.80 9.00
C LEU A 161 1.61 -24.98 9.60
N ASP A 162 2.53 -24.66 10.50
CA ASP A 162 3.24 -25.63 11.33
C ASP A 162 2.33 -26.20 12.43
N SER A 163 2.88 -27.06 13.29
CA SER A 163 2.13 -27.65 14.41
C SER A 163 1.64 -26.62 15.44
N ASN A 164 2.26 -25.43 15.50
CA ASN A 164 1.90 -24.36 16.42
C ASN A 164 0.85 -23.42 15.82
N GLY A 165 0.48 -23.58 14.55
CA GLY A 165 -0.44 -22.66 13.86
C GLY A 165 0.25 -21.45 13.22
N ILE A 166 1.57 -21.48 13.05
CA ILE A 166 2.33 -20.41 12.41
C ILE A 166 2.74 -20.85 10.99
N ILE A 167 2.61 -19.95 10.01
CA ILE A 167 2.99 -20.22 8.63
C ILE A 167 4.45 -20.69 8.50
N MET A 168 4.74 -21.62 7.60
CA MET A 168 6.11 -22.11 7.40
C MET A 168 6.95 -21.13 6.55
N VAL A 169 8.24 -20.98 6.89
CA VAL A 169 9.21 -20.21 6.07
C VAL A 169 9.35 -20.86 4.69
N GLY A 170 9.36 -20.04 3.64
CA GLY A 170 9.40 -20.48 2.25
C GLY A 170 8.02 -20.76 1.65
N ALA A 171 6.93 -20.71 2.43
CA ALA A 171 5.59 -20.84 1.90
C ALA A 171 5.23 -19.63 1.02
N GLU A 172 4.71 -19.89 -0.19
CA GLU A 172 4.05 -18.88 -1.00
C GLU A 172 2.65 -18.63 -0.46
N VAL A 173 2.32 -17.37 -0.21
CA VAL A 173 1.04 -16.95 0.36
C VAL A 173 0.36 -15.93 -0.53
N LYS A 174 -0.97 -16.00 -0.58
CA LYS A 174 -1.84 -15.09 -1.31
C LYS A 174 -2.84 -14.45 -0.37
N GLU A 175 -3.50 -13.42 -0.85
CA GLU A 175 -4.60 -12.76 -0.14
C GLU A 175 -5.57 -13.77 0.48
N GLY A 176 -5.88 -13.57 1.77
CA GLY A 176 -6.77 -14.45 2.54
C GLY A 176 -6.12 -15.69 3.16
N ASP A 177 -4.90 -16.07 2.75
CA ASP A 177 -4.16 -17.16 3.40
C ASP A 177 -3.87 -16.81 4.87
N ILE A 178 -3.92 -17.82 5.74
CA ILE A 178 -3.65 -17.66 7.18
C ILE A 178 -2.14 -17.62 7.40
N LEU A 179 -1.66 -16.56 8.04
CA LEU A 179 -0.26 -16.41 8.46
C LEU A 179 -0.04 -16.95 9.87
N VAL A 180 -0.97 -16.67 10.77
CA VAL A 180 -0.91 -17.09 12.17
C VAL A 180 -2.31 -17.42 12.64
N GLY A 181 -2.56 -18.68 12.95
CA GLY A 181 -3.80 -19.18 13.52
C GLY A 181 -3.96 -18.68 14.95
N LYS A 182 -4.96 -17.83 15.20
CA LYS A 182 -5.25 -17.31 16.54
C LYS A 182 -6.71 -17.54 16.88
N VAL A 183 -6.93 -18.10 18.07
CA VAL A 183 -8.26 -18.31 18.62
C VAL A 183 -8.45 -17.43 19.85
N THR A 184 -9.60 -16.75 19.90
CA THR A 184 -9.99 -15.91 21.05
C THR A 184 -11.17 -16.58 21.74
N PRO A 185 -11.16 -16.78 23.07
CA PRO A 185 -12.30 -17.31 23.80
C PRO A 185 -13.50 -16.37 23.65
N LYS A 186 -14.65 -16.92 23.27
CA LYS A 186 -15.92 -16.20 23.21
C LYS A 186 -16.49 -16.13 24.63
N GLY A 187 -16.99 -14.96 25.00
CA GLY A 187 -17.81 -14.85 26.20
C GLY A 187 -19.11 -15.63 25.98
N GLN A 188 -19.75 -16.06 27.07
CA GLN A 188 -21.16 -16.47 27.02
C GLN A 188 -22.03 -15.22 26.78
N SER A 189 -21.93 -14.61 25.61
CA SER A 189 -23.01 -13.79 25.07
C SER A 189 -24.12 -14.75 24.62
N GLU A 190 -25.37 -14.40 24.86
CA GLU A 190 -26.51 -15.18 24.37
C GLU A 190 -26.33 -15.40 22.86
N VAL A 191 -26.12 -16.66 22.47
CA VAL A 191 -26.06 -17.05 21.06
C VAL A 191 -27.37 -16.59 20.44
N SER A 192 -27.30 -15.92 19.27
CA SER A 192 -28.51 -15.41 18.64
C SER A 192 -29.52 -16.57 18.46
N PRO A 193 -30.83 -16.32 18.54
CA PRO A 193 -31.83 -17.36 18.35
C PRO A 193 -31.61 -18.15 17.05
N GLU A 194 -31.17 -17.48 15.99
CA GLU A 194 -30.84 -18.04 14.68
C GLU A 194 -29.60 -18.94 14.75
N GLU A 195 -28.50 -18.48 15.35
CA GLU A 195 -27.29 -19.29 15.53
C GLU A 195 -27.57 -20.53 16.41
N LYS A 196 -28.41 -20.37 17.44
CA LYS A 196 -28.81 -21.46 18.35
C LYS A 196 -29.64 -22.52 17.61
N LEU A 197 -30.56 -22.09 16.77
CA LEU A 197 -31.32 -22.99 15.90
C LEU A 197 -30.40 -23.71 14.91
N LEU A 198 -29.46 -23.00 14.32
CA LEU A 198 -28.50 -23.55 13.35
C LEU A 198 -27.63 -24.64 14.00
N LEU A 199 -27.08 -24.37 15.19
CA LEU A 199 -26.35 -25.37 15.98
C LEU A 199 -27.22 -26.60 16.33
N ALA A 200 -28.49 -26.39 16.67
CA ALA A 200 -29.42 -27.48 16.95
C ALA A 200 -29.72 -28.35 15.72
N ILE A 201 -29.80 -27.76 14.52
CA ILE A 201 -30.03 -28.47 13.25
C ILE A 201 -28.80 -29.31 12.88
N PHE A 202 -27.59 -28.74 12.96
CA PHE A 202 -26.36 -29.44 12.57
C PHE A 202 -25.81 -30.38 13.65
N GLY A 203 -26.38 -30.37 14.85
CA GLY A 203 -25.92 -31.21 15.97
C GLY A 203 -24.51 -30.85 16.45
N GLU A 204 -23.99 -29.68 16.06
CA GLU A 204 -22.69 -29.19 16.48
C GLU A 204 -22.81 -28.50 17.84
N LYS A 205 -21.92 -28.85 18.77
CA LYS A 205 -21.80 -28.09 20.02
C LYS A 205 -21.24 -26.71 19.71
N SER A 206 -21.75 -25.68 20.37
CA SER A 206 -21.16 -24.33 20.30
C SER A 206 -19.68 -24.41 20.65
N ARG A 207 -18.81 -24.08 19.69
CA ARG A 207 -17.37 -23.96 19.98
C ARG A 207 -17.17 -22.69 20.82
N GLU A 208 -16.42 -22.82 21.91
CA GLU A 208 -16.17 -21.76 22.88
C GLU A 208 -15.18 -20.69 22.38
N VAL A 209 -14.64 -20.85 21.17
CA VAL A 209 -13.59 -20.00 20.61
C VAL A 209 -13.98 -19.43 19.24
N ARG A 210 -13.46 -18.25 18.91
CA ARG A 210 -13.61 -17.57 17.62
C ARG A 210 -12.29 -17.53 16.85
N ASP A 211 -12.34 -17.68 15.53
CA ASP A 211 -11.22 -17.35 14.64
C ASP A 211 -10.93 -15.85 14.67
N ASN A 212 -9.72 -15.49 15.13
CA ASN A 212 -9.17 -14.13 15.09
C ASN A 212 -7.75 -14.16 14.48
N SER A 213 -7.54 -15.08 13.53
CA SER A 213 -6.24 -15.35 12.91
C SER A 213 -5.74 -14.18 12.06
N LEU A 214 -4.42 -14.04 12.00
CA LEU A 214 -3.77 -13.12 11.08
C LEU A 214 -3.84 -13.70 9.67
N LYS A 215 -4.46 -12.97 8.74
CA LYS A 215 -4.57 -13.34 7.32
C LYS A 215 -3.79 -12.34 6.47
N VAL A 216 -3.34 -12.77 5.29
CA VAL A 216 -2.74 -11.87 4.32
C VAL A 216 -3.80 -10.85 3.86
N PRO A 217 -3.55 -9.54 3.99
CA PRO A 217 -4.53 -8.52 3.63
C PRO A 217 -4.74 -8.43 2.12
N HIS A 218 -5.77 -7.67 1.71
CA HIS A 218 -6.10 -7.43 0.32
C HIS A 218 -4.92 -6.83 -0.47
N GLY A 219 -4.62 -7.42 -1.63
CA GLY A 219 -3.47 -7.06 -2.47
C GLY A 219 -2.10 -7.56 -1.95
N GLY A 220 -2.07 -8.27 -0.83
CA GLY A 220 -0.86 -8.91 -0.32
C GLY A 220 -0.60 -10.27 -0.98
N ALA A 221 0.61 -10.48 -1.49
CA ALA A 221 1.07 -11.79 -1.95
C ALA A 221 2.60 -11.87 -1.87
N GLY A 222 3.16 -13.05 -1.66
CA GLY A 222 4.60 -13.22 -1.66
C GLY A 222 5.07 -14.51 -1.01
N ILE A 223 6.35 -14.55 -0.63
CA ILE A 223 6.96 -15.71 0.00
C ILE A 223 7.35 -15.34 1.43
N VAL A 224 7.01 -16.21 2.39
CA VAL A 224 7.41 -16.02 3.79
C VAL A 224 8.93 -16.15 3.90
N HIS A 225 9.60 -15.07 4.30
CA HIS A 225 11.06 -15.03 4.39
C HIS A 225 11.58 -15.35 5.78
N SER A 226 10.99 -14.77 6.82
CA SER A 226 11.39 -15.04 8.19
C SER A 226 10.25 -14.79 9.16
N ILE A 227 10.33 -15.42 10.31
CA ILE A 227 9.32 -15.33 11.37
C ILE A 227 10.06 -15.06 12.67
N ARG A 228 9.55 -14.13 13.48
CA ARG A 228 10.07 -13.83 14.81
C ARG A 228 8.96 -13.98 15.82
N VAL A 229 9.19 -14.84 16.80
CA VAL A 229 8.26 -15.08 17.90
C VAL A 229 8.87 -14.48 19.15
N PHE A 230 8.13 -13.59 19.80
CA PHE A 230 8.52 -12.95 21.06
C PHE A 230 7.58 -13.47 22.15
N LYS A 231 8.13 -14.08 23.19
CA LYS A 231 7.35 -14.58 24.33
C LYS A 231 7.66 -13.78 25.60
N ARG A 232 6.66 -13.63 26.44
CA ARG A 232 6.80 -13.06 27.78
C ARG A 232 7.59 -14.05 28.64
N GLY A 233 8.83 -13.70 28.97
CA GLY A 233 9.76 -14.55 29.74
C GLY A 233 11.18 -14.58 29.15
N ASP A 234 11.32 -14.38 27.83
CA ASP A 234 12.61 -14.45 27.12
C ASP A 234 13.37 -13.11 27.14
N GLY A 235 13.06 -12.22 28.11
CA GLY A 235 13.65 -10.87 28.18
C GLY A 235 13.17 -9.89 27.09
N SER A 236 12.13 -10.25 26.34
CA SER A 236 11.50 -9.37 25.35
C SER A 236 10.55 -8.37 26.00
N ASP A 237 10.69 -7.09 25.65
CA ASP A 237 9.76 -6.04 26.10
C ASP A 237 8.45 -6.14 25.31
N LEU A 238 7.40 -6.65 25.98
CA LEU A 238 6.07 -6.81 25.42
C LEU A 238 5.09 -5.92 26.18
N PRO A 239 4.11 -5.30 25.50
CA PRO A 239 3.10 -4.50 26.17
C PRO A 239 2.38 -5.28 27.29
N PRO A 240 1.91 -4.60 28.35
CA PRO A 240 1.08 -5.22 29.38
C PRO A 240 -0.08 -6.02 28.78
N GLY A 241 -0.37 -7.20 29.35
CA GLY A 241 -1.38 -8.13 28.83
C GLY A 241 -1.04 -8.91 27.54
N VAL A 242 0.09 -8.67 26.86
CA VAL A 242 0.54 -9.48 25.71
C VAL A 242 1.47 -10.62 26.16
N ASN A 243 1.04 -11.86 25.96
CA ASN A 243 1.81 -13.06 26.33
C ASN A 243 2.82 -13.46 25.24
N MET A 244 2.42 -13.29 23.98
CA MET A 244 3.25 -13.62 22.83
C MET A 244 2.94 -12.68 21.67
N ARG A 245 3.97 -12.31 20.90
CA ARG A 245 3.85 -11.56 19.64
C ARG A 245 4.54 -12.33 18.53
N VAL A 246 3.84 -12.56 17.42
CA VAL A 246 4.40 -13.21 16.24
C VAL A 246 4.50 -12.19 15.13
N LYS A 247 5.70 -12.04 14.56
CA LYS A 247 5.97 -11.22 13.38
C LYS A 247 6.32 -12.12 12.20
N VAL A 248 5.63 -11.93 11.10
CA VAL A 248 5.83 -12.65 9.84
C VAL A 248 6.31 -11.66 8.79
N TYR A 249 7.47 -11.93 8.20
CA TYR A 249 8.05 -11.14 7.12
C TYR A 249 7.76 -11.80 5.79
N ILE A 250 7.06 -11.10 4.90
CA ILE A 250 6.72 -11.56 3.55
C ILE A 250 7.52 -10.75 2.54
N VAL A 251 8.24 -11.46 1.67
CA VAL A 251 8.99 -10.85 0.57
C VAL A 251 8.16 -10.91 -0.69
N GLN A 252 8.03 -9.78 -1.36
CA GLN A 252 7.29 -9.60 -2.59
C GLN A 252 8.24 -9.15 -3.69
N LYS A 253 8.29 -9.91 -4.80
CA LYS A 253 8.99 -9.49 -6.02
C LYS A 253 8.00 -8.72 -6.89
N ARG A 254 8.17 -7.41 -6.98
CA ARG A 254 7.27 -6.52 -7.72
C ARG A 254 7.90 -6.13 -9.05
N LYS A 255 7.41 -6.74 -10.13
CA LYS A 255 7.75 -6.32 -11.49
C LYS A 255 7.15 -4.94 -11.78
N ILE A 256 7.56 -4.33 -12.88
CA ILE A 256 6.94 -3.10 -13.36
C ILE A 256 5.61 -3.44 -14.03
N SER A 257 4.58 -2.66 -13.73
CA SER A 257 3.21 -2.88 -14.24
C SER A 257 2.61 -1.59 -14.79
N GLU A 258 1.56 -1.72 -15.59
CA GLU A 258 0.72 -0.58 -15.99
C GLU A 258 0.14 0.10 -14.75
N GLY A 259 0.15 1.44 -14.72
CA GLY A 259 -0.22 2.23 -13.54
C GLY A 259 0.96 2.58 -12.61
N ASP A 260 2.11 1.92 -12.74
CA ASP A 260 3.31 2.30 -11.99
C ASP A 260 3.87 3.65 -12.46
N LYS A 261 4.40 4.42 -11.50
CA LYS A 261 4.96 5.75 -11.78
C LYS A 261 6.48 5.70 -11.98
N MET A 262 6.92 6.33 -13.06
CA MET A 262 8.33 6.47 -13.45
C MET A 262 8.73 7.94 -13.50
N SER A 263 10.03 8.21 -13.44
CA SER A 263 10.58 9.57 -13.63
C SER A 263 12.00 9.51 -14.17
N GLY A 264 12.34 10.42 -15.08
CA GLY A 264 13.74 10.81 -15.28
C GLY A 264 14.22 11.78 -14.21
N ARG A 265 15.49 12.16 -14.26
CA ARG A 265 16.10 13.11 -13.31
C ARG A 265 15.67 14.57 -13.55
N HIS A 266 15.09 14.86 -14.72
CA HIS A 266 14.68 16.20 -15.15
C HIS A 266 13.21 16.52 -14.83
N GLY A 267 12.58 15.75 -13.95
CA GLY A 267 11.19 15.97 -13.53
C GLY A 267 10.13 15.54 -14.54
N ASN A 268 10.52 14.84 -15.61
CA ASN A 268 9.64 14.15 -16.56
C ASN A 268 9.03 12.90 -15.89
N LYS A 269 8.03 13.15 -15.04
CA LYS A 269 7.29 12.12 -14.31
C LYS A 269 6.11 11.65 -15.15
N GLY A 270 5.87 10.35 -15.15
CA GLY A 270 4.76 9.78 -15.88
C GLY A 270 4.31 8.45 -15.31
N VAL A 271 3.12 8.02 -15.69
CA VAL A 271 2.57 6.71 -15.34
C VAL A 271 2.65 5.83 -16.59
N ILE A 272 3.00 4.56 -16.41
CA ILE A 272 2.98 3.59 -17.50
C ILE A 272 1.52 3.36 -17.90
N SER A 273 1.14 3.80 -19.09
CA SER A 273 -0.22 3.63 -19.61
C SER A 273 -0.38 2.34 -20.37
N LYS A 274 0.68 1.87 -21.03
CA LYS A 274 0.66 0.64 -21.80
C LYS A 274 2.03 -0.01 -21.86
N ILE A 275 2.06 -1.32 -21.70
CA ILE A 275 3.23 -2.15 -21.99
C ILE A 275 3.00 -2.81 -23.35
N LEU A 276 3.81 -2.45 -24.34
CA LEU A 276 3.70 -2.98 -25.70
C LEU A 276 4.57 -4.23 -25.88
N PRO A 277 4.10 -5.24 -26.64
CA PRO A 277 4.95 -6.32 -27.12
C PRO A 277 6.18 -5.78 -27.86
N ILE A 278 7.27 -6.54 -27.84
CA ILE A 278 8.55 -6.11 -28.41
C ILE A 278 8.43 -5.88 -29.92
N GLU A 279 7.64 -6.72 -30.60
CA GLU A 279 7.36 -6.65 -32.03
C GLU A 279 6.61 -5.40 -32.46
N ASP A 280 5.80 -4.82 -31.57
CA ASP A 280 5.01 -3.61 -31.85
C ASP A 280 5.81 -2.33 -31.57
N MET A 281 6.90 -2.43 -30.81
CA MET A 281 7.70 -1.27 -30.44
C MET A 281 8.44 -0.70 -31.66
N PRO A 282 8.48 0.64 -31.81
CA PRO A 282 9.32 1.27 -32.82
C PRO A 282 10.78 0.83 -32.71
N PHE A 283 11.40 0.52 -33.85
CA PHE A 283 12.76 0.02 -33.90
C PHE A 283 13.66 0.84 -34.81
N MET A 284 14.96 0.81 -34.52
CA MET A 284 15.98 1.52 -35.29
C MET A 284 16.39 0.71 -36.52
N ALA A 285 17.13 1.31 -37.46
CA ALA A 285 17.59 0.64 -38.68
C ALA A 285 18.47 -0.61 -38.43
N ASP A 286 19.05 -0.75 -37.23
CA ASP A 286 19.82 -1.91 -36.79
C ASP A 286 18.95 -3.05 -36.22
N GLY A 287 17.62 -2.89 -36.25
CA GLY A 287 16.64 -3.85 -35.73
C GLY A 287 16.43 -3.79 -34.22
N HIS A 288 17.13 -2.92 -33.47
CA HIS A 288 16.92 -2.82 -32.03
C HIS A 288 15.67 -1.97 -31.72
N PRO A 289 14.70 -2.50 -30.96
CA PRO A 289 13.54 -1.75 -30.53
C PRO A 289 13.92 -0.74 -29.44
N VAL A 290 13.13 0.32 -29.34
CA VAL A 290 13.24 1.28 -28.24
C VAL A 290 12.58 0.72 -26.98
N ASP A 291 13.05 1.15 -25.80
CA ASP A 291 12.57 0.60 -24.53
C ASP A 291 11.35 1.38 -24.01
N ILE A 292 11.34 2.70 -24.20
CA ILE A 292 10.30 3.60 -23.69
C ILE A 292 9.99 4.69 -24.71
N LEU A 293 8.71 5.00 -24.90
CA LEU A 293 8.25 6.15 -25.68
C LEU A 293 7.76 7.27 -24.76
N LEU A 294 8.31 8.46 -24.95
CA LEU A 294 7.90 9.67 -24.22
C LEU A 294 7.23 10.66 -25.18
N ASN A 295 6.26 11.40 -24.65
CA ASN A 295 5.58 12.42 -25.42
C ASN A 295 6.46 13.67 -25.60
N PRO A 296 6.72 14.13 -26.84
CA PRO A 296 7.48 15.36 -27.07
C PRO A 296 6.81 16.62 -26.49
N PHE A 297 5.48 16.66 -26.38
CA PHE A 297 4.76 17.84 -25.86
C PHE A 297 5.04 18.12 -24.38
N GLY A 298 5.50 17.11 -23.63
CA GLY A 298 5.82 17.24 -22.21
C GLY A 298 7.11 18.00 -21.91
N VAL A 299 7.90 18.37 -22.94
CA VAL A 299 9.21 19.04 -22.80
C VAL A 299 9.10 20.57 -22.88
N PRO A 300 8.51 21.17 -23.94
CA PRO A 300 8.53 22.63 -24.10
C PRO A 300 7.76 23.38 -23.01
N SER A 301 6.62 22.83 -22.58
CA SER A 301 5.79 23.42 -21.52
C SER A 301 6.48 23.43 -20.15
N ARG A 302 7.46 22.55 -19.94
CA ARG A 302 8.16 22.36 -18.65
C ARG A 302 9.57 22.95 -18.61
N MET A 303 10.08 23.43 -19.74
CA MET A 303 11.41 24.04 -19.84
C MET A 303 12.55 23.16 -19.32
N ASN A 304 12.40 21.83 -19.39
CA ASN A 304 13.36 20.85 -18.86
C ASN A 304 14.18 20.20 -19.99
N ILE A 305 14.81 21.03 -20.83
CA ILE A 305 15.55 20.60 -22.03
C ILE A 305 16.74 19.68 -21.74
N GLY A 306 17.24 19.66 -20.49
CA GLY A 306 18.32 18.78 -20.05
C GLY A 306 18.08 17.31 -20.35
N GLN A 307 16.80 16.87 -20.36
CA GLN A 307 16.46 15.49 -20.73
C GLN A 307 16.76 15.15 -22.20
N ILE A 308 16.72 16.16 -23.09
CA ILE A 308 17.07 15.99 -24.49
C ILE A 308 18.59 15.91 -24.64
N LEU A 309 19.32 16.75 -23.90
CA LEU A 309 20.78 16.70 -23.87
C LEU A 309 21.29 15.37 -23.28
N GLU A 310 20.60 14.86 -22.25
CA GLU A 310 20.90 13.57 -21.64
C GLU A 310 20.76 12.42 -22.64
N ILE A 311 19.67 12.36 -23.44
CA ILE A 311 19.50 11.26 -24.39
C ILE A 311 20.59 11.25 -25.46
N HIS A 312 21.02 12.42 -25.94
CA HIS A 312 22.06 12.54 -26.96
C HIS A 312 23.40 12.09 -26.42
N LEU A 313 23.81 12.62 -25.27
CA LEU A 313 25.08 12.26 -24.63
C LEU A 313 25.08 10.80 -24.16
N GLY A 314 23.96 10.31 -23.63
CA GLY A 314 23.79 8.93 -23.19
C GLY A 314 23.85 7.94 -24.35
N TYR A 315 23.34 8.31 -25.52
CA TYR A 315 23.47 7.47 -26.72
C TYR A 315 24.91 7.42 -27.22
N ALA A 316 25.62 8.55 -27.21
CA ALA A 316 27.04 8.60 -27.54
C ALA A 316 27.86 7.75 -26.56
N ALA A 317 27.61 7.89 -25.26
CA ALA A 317 28.21 7.06 -24.20
C ALA A 317 28.03 5.57 -24.46
N ARG A 318 26.81 5.14 -24.82
CA ARG A 318 26.52 3.74 -25.12
C ARG A 318 27.31 3.25 -26.34
N LYS A 319 27.39 4.04 -27.41
CA LYS A 319 28.14 3.66 -28.63
C LYS A 319 29.66 3.60 -28.40
N LEU A 320 30.21 4.54 -27.63
CA LEU A 320 31.63 4.61 -27.33
C LEU A 320 32.05 3.66 -26.19
N GLY A 321 31.10 3.14 -25.42
CA GLY A 321 31.37 2.26 -24.28
C GLY A 321 31.95 2.99 -23.07
N VAL A 322 31.65 4.29 -22.92
CA VAL A 322 32.18 5.16 -21.85
C VAL A 322 31.06 5.71 -20.97
N LYS A 323 31.42 6.25 -19.80
CA LYS A 323 30.53 7.06 -18.96
C LYS A 323 31.02 8.51 -18.97
N PHE A 324 30.10 9.46 -18.99
CA PHE A 324 30.40 10.89 -18.86
C PHE A 324 30.04 11.40 -17.47
N SER A 325 30.86 12.30 -16.95
CA SER A 325 30.57 13.08 -15.74
C SER A 325 30.37 14.53 -16.14
N THR A 326 29.14 15.02 -16.01
CA THR A 326 28.78 16.42 -16.28
C THR A 326 28.42 17.11 -14.97
N SER A 327 29.38 17.85 -14.41
CA SER A 327 29.19 18.62 -13.19
C SER A 327 28.05 19.62 -13.34
N VAL A 328 27.39 19.95 -12.22
CA VAL A 328 26.33 20.96 -12.22
C VAL A 328 26.94 22.32 -12.55
N PHE A 329 26.39 23.01 -13.55
CA PHE A 329 26.83 24.34 -14.06
C PHE A 329 28.19 24.41 -14.79
N ASP A 330 29.04 23.39 -14.67
CA ASP A 330 30.37 23.31 -15.31
C ASP A 330 30.49 22.06 -16.21
N GLY A 331 29.35 21.67 -16.81
CA GLY A 331 29.24 20.49 -17.67
C GLY A 331 29.67 20.76 -19.11
N LEU A 332 29.31 19.84 -20.01
CA LEU A 332 29.59 19.99 -21.45
C LEU A 332 28.87 21.21 -22.04
N SER A 333 29.57 21.92 -22.92
CA SER A 333 28.96 22.89 -23.82
C SER A 333 28.22 22.18 -24.98
N ASN A 334 27.43 22.93 -25.73
CA ASN A 334 26.78 22.40 -26.93
C ASN A 334 27.78 22.01 -28.03
N GLU A 335 28.94 22.67 -28.09
CA GLU A 335 30.00 22.35 -29.06
C GLU A 335 30.66 21.02 -28.71
N ASP A 336 31.00 20.82 -27.43
CA ASP A 336 31.55 19.55 -26.93
C ASP A 336 30.59 18.39 -27.19
N LEU A 337 29.27 18.60 -26.96
CA LEU A 337 28.26 17.58 -27.22
C LEU A 337 28.23 17.19 -28.71
N GLN A 338 28.30 18.16 -29.62
CA GLN A 338 28.34 17.89 -31.05
C GLN A 338 29.60 17.14 -31.47
N ASP A 339 30.74 17.45 -30.86
CA ASP A 339 32.01 16.77 -31.12
C ASP A 339 31.97 15.31 -30.64
N VAL A 340 31.44 15.06 -29.44
CA VAL A 340 31.23 13.70 -28.90
C VAL A 340 30.23 12.92 -29.76
N MET A 341 29.15 13.56 -30.21
CA MET A 341 28.19 12.95 -31.13
C MET A 341 28.83 12.58 -32.47
N ARG A 342 29.74 13.44 -32.99
CA ARG A 342 30.48 13.16 -34.23
C ARG A 342 31.45 11.99 -34.07
N GLU A 343 32.16 11.93 -32.94
CA GLU A 343 33.03 10.81 -32.58
C GLU A 343 32.23 9.48 -32.50
N ALA A 344 31.05 9.53 -31.90
CA ALA A 344 30.12 8.40 -31.81
C ALA A 344 29.39 8.06 -33.14
N SER A 345 29.74 8.73 -34.24
CA SER A 345 29.08 8.57 -35.54
C SER A 345 27.56 8.71 -35.46
N MET A 346 27.10 9.72 -34.72
CA MET A 346 25.69 10.12 -34.63
C MET A 346 25.39 11.24 -35.63
N THR A 347 24.11 11.42 -35.94
CA THR A 347 23.63 12.55 -36.72
C THR A 347 23.79 13.85 -35.93
N VAL A 348 24.08 14.97 -36.61
CA VAL A 348 24.31 16.28 -35.98
C VAL A 348 23.12 16.75 -35.13
N ASP A 349 21.90 16.38 -35.52
CA ASP A 349 20.67 16.74 -34.81
C ASP A 349 20.22 15.70 -33.77
N GLY A 350 20.96 14.59 -33.60
CA GLY A 350 20.64 13.53 -32.65
C GLY A 350 19.36 12.73 -32.97
N LYS A 351 18.83 12.85 -34.20
CA LYS A 351 17.60 12.17 -34.63
C LYS A 351 17.88 10.99 -35.58
N GLN A 352 17.11 9.92 -35.42
CA GLN A 352 17.22 8.70 -36.22
C GLN A 352 15.89 8.38 -36.90
N VAL A 353 15.95 7.64 -38.01
CA VAL A 353 14.76 7.06 -38.63
C VAL A 353 14.35 5.87 -37.78
N LEU A 354 13.11 5.89 -37.30
CA LEU A 354 12.48 4.74 -36.68
C LEU A 354 11.54 4.09 -37.69
N TYR A 355 11.30 2.80 -37.48
CA TYR A 355 10.32 2.00 -38.20
C TYR A 355 9.23 1.58 -37.22
N ASP A 356 8.00 1.65 -37.67
CA ASP A 356 6.83 1.17 -36.94
C ASP A 356 6.89 -0.37 -36.85
N GLY A 357 6.82 -0.92 -35.64
CA GLY A 357 6.83 -2.36 -35.39
C GLY A 357 5.62 -3.10 -36.00
N GLN A 358 4.46 -2.45 -36.06
CA GLN A 358 3.22 -3.06 -36.54
C GLN A 358 3.15 -3.11 -38.08
N THR A 359 3.63 -2.06 -38.75
CA THR A 359 3.54 -1.93 -40.21
C THR A 359 4.85 -2.20 -40.94
N GLY A 360 6.00 -2.08 -40.26
CA GLY A 360 7.33 -2.12 -40.83
C GLY A 360 7.70 -0.87 -41.65
N GLN A 361 6.82 0.12 -41.73
CA GLN A 361 7.07 1.35 -42.50
C GLN A 361 7.93 2.33 -41.68
N PRO A 362 8.81 3.11 -42.33
CA PRO A 362 9.52 4.19 -41.67
C PRO A 362 8.52 5.27 -41.22
N PHE A 363 8.77 5.89 -40.08
CA PHE A 363 8.06 7.11 -39.68
C PHE A 363 8.31 8.25 -40.68
N ASP A 364 7.31 9.13 -40.84
CA ASP A 364 7.37 10.27 -41.79
C ASP A 364 8.55 11.20 -41.51
N GLU A 365 8.91 11.38 -40.23
CA GLU A 365 9.96 12.28 -39.76
C GLU A 365 10.98 11.57 -38.89
N ARG A 366 12.21 12.12 -38.84
CA ARG A 366 13.25 11.61 -37.95
C ARG A 366 12.91 11.92 -36.48
N ILE A 367 13.09 10.94 -35.62
CA ILE A 367 12.71 11.00 -34.20
C ILE A 367 13.97 11.12 -33.34
N SER A 368 13.88 11.91 -32.26
CA SER A 368 14.97 11.99 -31.28
C SER A 368 15.00 10.71 -30.46
N VAL A 369 16.10 9.94 -30.61
CA VAL A 369 16.30 8.66 -29.94
C VAL A 369 17.62 8.70 -29.21
N GLY A 370 17.63 8.27 -27.97
CA GLY A 370 18.87 8.17 -27.22
C GLY A 370 18.73 7.39 -25.92
N VAL A 371 19.70 7.52 -25.02
CA VAL A 371 19.70 6.78 -23.74
C VAL A 371 19.51 7.73 -22.58
N MET A 372 18.47 7.51 -21.78
CA MET A 372 18.19 8.28 -20.56
C MET A 372 18.27 7.39 -19.33
N TYR A 373 18.62 7.99 -18.19
CA TYR A 373 18.48 7.35 -16.90
C TYR A 373 17.07 7.53 -16.31
N MET A 374 16.30 6.44 -16.27
CA MET A 374 14.92 6.42 -15.81
C MET A 374 14.78 5.63 -14.50
N ILE A 375 13.96 6.14 -13.58
CA ILE A 375 13.81 5.64 -12.20
C ILE A 375 12.37 5.17 -11.97
N LYS A 376 12.22 3.98 -11.36
CA LYS A 376 10.93 3.50 -10.82
C LYS A 376 10.68 4.16 -9.47
N LEU A 377 9.53 4.84 -9.33
CA LEU A 377 9.16 5.49 -8.08
C LEU A 377 8.45 4.50 -7.15
N ALA A 378 8.52 4.75 -5.84
CA ALA A 378 7.72 4.05 -4.82
C ALA A 378 6.24 4.50 -4.83
N HIS A 379 5.65 4.52 -6.03
CA HIS A 379 4.27 4.87 -6.31
C HIS A 379 3.70 3.83 -7.27
N MET A 380 3.56 2.61 -6.76
CA MET A 380 3.07 1.47 -7.52
C MET A 380 1.54 1.42 -7.51
N VAL A 381 0.97 0.81 -8.55
CA VAL A 381 -0.49 0.65 -8.67
C VAL A 381 -1.03 -0.28 -7.58
N ASP A 382 -0.30 -1.35 -7.26
CA ASP A 382 -0.69 -2.37 -6.26
C ASP A 382 -0.94 -1.76 -4.87
N ASP A 383 -0.20 -0.70 -4.53
CA ASP A 383 -0.37 0.00 -3.26
C ASP A 383 -1.59 0.93 -3.27
N LYS A 384 -1.95 1.47 -4.44
CA LYS A 384 -2.97 2.52 -4.60
C LYS A 384 -4.35 2.01 -4.95
N LEU A 385 -4.44 0.89 -5.66
CA LEU A 385 -5.73 0.30 -6.00
C LEU A 385 -6.43 -0.15 -4.71
N HIS A 386 -7.67 0.30 -4.55
CA HIS A 386 -8.52 -0.03 -3.43
C HIS A 386 -9.98 -0.02 -3.89
N ALA A 387 -10.71 -1.04 -3.49
CA ALA A 387 -12.14 -1.14 -3.74
C ALA A 387 -12.82 -1.69 -2.50
N ARG A 388 -14.03 -1.21 -2.24
CA ARG A 388 -14.85 -1.61 -1.10
C ARG A 388 -16.28 -1.82 -1.58
N ALA A 389 -16.86 -2.96 -1.21
CA ALA A 389 -18.29 -3.19 -1.27
C ALA A 389 -18.93 -2.84 0.10
N THR A 390 -18.62 -3.65 1.11
CA THR A 390 -18.97 -3.41 2.52
C THR A 390 -17.69 -3.46 3.37
N GLY A 391 -17.76 -3.03 4.62
CA GLY A 391 -16.58 -2.99 5.48
C GLY A 391 -16.89 -2.48 6.87
N PRO A 392 -15.86 -2.16 7.67
CA PRO A 392 -16.08 -1.61 9.00
C PRO A 392 -16.62 -0.18 8.95
N TYR A 393 -17.30 0.18 10.02
CA TYR A 393 -17.94 1.46 10.24
C TYR A 393 -17.44 2.08 11.55
N SER A 394 -17.47 3.41 11.62
CA SER A 394 -17.21 4.17 12.84
C SER A 394 -18.25 3.84 13.90
N LEU A 395 -17.84 3.70 15.15
CA LEU A 395 -18.76 3.43 16.26
C LEU A 395 -19.73 4.59 16.52
N VAL A 396 -19.27 5.82 16.33
CA VAL A 396 -20.04 7.03 16.65
C VAL A 396 -20.89 7.46 15.47
N THR A 397 -20.24 7.75 14.34
CA THR A 397 -20.94 8.33 13.17
C THR A 397 -21.59 7.27 12.28
N GLN A 398 -21.33 5.98 12.52
CA GLN A 398 -21.80 4.87 11.67
C GLN A 398 -21.43 4.98 10.18
N GLN A 399 -20.51 5.87 9.83
CA GLN A 399 -19.96 6.02 8.49
C GLN A 399 -18.87 4.98 8.20
N PRO A 400 -18.67 4.59 6.94
CA PRO A 400 -17.52 3.81 6.51
C PRO A 400 -16.20 4.38 7.05
N LEU A 401 -15.37 3.53 7.67
CA LEU A 401 -14.02 3.96 8.07
C LEU A 401 -13.20 4.44 6.86
N GLY A 402 -12.18 5.26 7.11
CA GLY A 402 -11.30 5.78 6.07
C GLY A 402 -10.04 4.93 5.86
N GLY A 403 -9.57 4.86 4.62
CA GLY A 403 -8.24 4.33 4.28
C GLY A 403 -8.18 2.82 3.99
N LYS A 404 -7.26 2.44 3.10
CA LYS A 404 -7.10 1.07 2.60
C LYS A 404 -6.80 0.04 3.70
N ALA A 405 -5.96 0.40 4.68
CA ALA A 405 -5.57 -0.50 5.76
C ALA A 405 -6.76 -0.95 6.63
N GLN A 406 -7.82 -0.13 6.69
CA GLN A 406 -9.05 -0.43 7.42
C GLN A 406 -10.16 -0.94 6.51
N ASN A 407 -9.85 -1.28 5.25
CA ASN A 407 -10.85 -1.57 4.22
C ASN A 407 -11.92 -0.45 4.13
N GLY A 408 -11.43 0.79 4.13
CA GLY A 408 -12.25 1.99 4.25
C GLY A 408 -13.01 2.39 2.99
N GLY A 409 -14.02 3.24 3.13
CA GLY A 409 -14.73 3.86 2.01
C GLY A 409 -13.97 5.02 1.41
N GLN A 410 -14.34 5.40 0.18
CA GLN A 410 -13.88 6.64 -0.42
C GLN A 410 -14.67 7.81 0.18
N ARG A 411 -13.97 8.89 0.52
CA ARG A 411 -14.63 10.12 0.98
C ARG A 411 -15.36 10.77 -0.19
N PHE A 412 -16.65 10.98 -0.02
CA PHE A 412 -17.45 11.87 -0.86
C PHE A 412 -17.54 13.22 -0.15
N GLY A 413 -16.83 14.22 -0.66
CA GLY A 413 -16.70 15.52 -0.03
C GLY A 413 -17.76 16.51 -0.50
N GLU A 414 -17.74 17.70 0.09
CA GLU A 414 -18.64 18.80 -0.24
C GLU A 414 -18.54 19.22 -1.72
N MET A 415 -17.33 19.24 -2.28
CA MET A 415 -17.14 19.56 -3.70
C MET A 415 -17.80 18.53 -4.63
N GLU A 416 -17.75 17.24 -4.26
CA GLU A 416 -18.42 16.19 -5.01
C GLU A 416 -19.95 16.23 -4.85
N VAL A 417 -20.45 16.64 -3.68
CA VAL A 417 -21.88 16.92 -3.45
C VAL A 417 -22.36 18.00 -4.41
N TRP A 418 -21.67 19.14 -4.47
CA TRP A 418 -22.02 20.24 -5.40
C TRP A 418 -22.02 19.78 -6.85
N ALA A 419 -21.12 18.87 -7.22
CA ALA A 419 -21.11 18.33 -8.58
C ALA A 419 -22.42 17.57 -8.88
N LEU A 420 -22.90 16.72 -7.97
CA LEU A 420 -24.18 16.00 -8.17
C LEU A 420 -25.40 16.92 -8.11
N GLU A 421 -25.38 17.93 -7.24
CA GLU A 421 -26.42 18.96 -7.18
C GLU A 421 -26.52 19.71 -8.51
N ALA A 422 -25.38 20.11 -9.09
CA ALA A 422 -25.33 20.79 -10.39
C ALA A 422 -25.89 19.94 -11.54
N TYR A 423 -25.74 18.61 -11.47
CA TYR A 423 -26.35 17.69 -12.42
C TYR A 423 -27.84 17.41 -12.15
N GLY A 424 -28.39 17.85 -11.01
CA GLY A 424 -29.74 17.49 -10.58
C GLY A 424 -29.90 16.01 -10.24
N ALA A 425 -28.80 15.33 -9.88
CA ALA A 425 -28.77 13.90 -9.60
C ALA A 425 -29.26 13.58 -8.17
N ALA A 426 -30.50 13.95 -7.86
CA ALA A 426 -31.07 13.91 -6.51
C ALA A 426 -31.03 12.51 -5.88
N HIS A 427 -31.48 11.47 -6.60
CA HIS A 427 -31.48 10.09 -6.08
C HIS A 427 -30.07 9.55 -5.85
N THR A 428 -29.12 9.85 -6.74
CA THR A 428 -27.71 9.45 -6.58
C THR A 428 -27.08 10.11 -5.36
N LEU A 429 -27.37 11.40 -5.15
CA LEU A 429 -26.89 12.12 -3.97
C LEU A 429 -27.51 11.56 -2.69
N GLN A 430 -28.83 11.33 -2.69
CA GLN A 430 -29.53 10.72 -1.56
C GLN A 430 -28.93 9.34 -1.23
N GLU A 431 -28.72 8.49 -2.24
CA GLU A 431 -28.11 7.17 -2.08
C GLU A 431 -26.72 7.22 -1.42
N ILE A 432 -25.86 8.15 -1.85
CA ILE A 432 -24.51 8.32 -1.30
C ILE A 432 -24.55 8.78 0.17
N LEU A 433 -25.46 9.69 0.51
CA LEU A 433 -25.60 10.26 1.85
C LEU A 433 -26.36 9.36 2.84
N THR A 434 -26.98 8.27 2.38
CA THR A 434 -27.82 7.39 3.19
C THR A 434 -27.33 5.94 3.14
N ILE A 435 -27.89 5.12 2.25
CA ILE A 435 -27.71 3.67 2.18
C ILE A 435 -26.29 3.21 1.83
N LYS A 436 -25.46 4.09 1.25
CA LYS A 436 -24.02 3.84 1.03
C LYS A 436 -23.12 4.32 2.18
N SER A 437 -23.69 5.00 3.17
CA SER A 437 -22.97 5.63 4.28
C SER A 437 -23.51 5.13 5.64
N ASP A 438 -24.36 5.92 6.28
CA ASP A 438 -24.69 5.86 7.71
C ASP A 438 -26.18 5.60 7.99
N ASP A 439 -26.98 5.32 6.97
CA ASP A 439 -28.29 4.70 7.18
C ASP A 439 -28.10 3.22 7.52
N ILE A 440 -28.22 2.89 8.82
CA ILE A 440 -27.94 1.54 9.34
C ILE A 440 -28.92 0.51 8.82
N GLN A 441 -30.20 0.82 8.81
CA GLN A 441 -31.24 -0.11 8.37
C GLN A 441 -31.29 -0.17 6.85
N GLY A 442 -31.28 0.99 6.19
CA GLY A 442 -31.35 1.09 4.74
C GLY A 442 -30.18 0.39 4.05
N ARG A 443 -28.95 0.45 4.59
CA ARG A 443 -27.81 -0.29 4.01
C ARG A 443 -27.96 -1.82 4.11
N ILE A 444 -28.53 -2.33 5.21
CA ILE A 444 -28.78 -3.78 5.39
C ILE A 444 -29.87 -4.23 4.43
N LYS A 445 -31.01 -3.53 4.42
CA LYS A 445 -32.14 -3.80 3.52
C LYS A 445 -31.71 -3.71 2.05
N THR A 446 -30.86 -2.74 1.70
CA THR A 446 -30.27 -2.61 0.35
C THR A 446 -29.40 -3.80 -0.01
N TYR A 447 -28.50 -4.23 0.89
CA TYR A 447 -27.65 -5.39 0.63
C TYR A 447 -28.48 -6.66 0.39
N GLU A 448 -29.53 -6.87 1.19
CA GLU A 448 -30.47 -7.97 0.98
C GLU A 448 -31.24 -7.86 -0.33
N ALA A 449 -31.70 -6.65 -0.69
CA ALA A 449 -32.41 -6.41 -1.94
C ALA A 449 -31.54 -6.76 -3.15
N ILE A 450 -30.26 -6.36 -3.14
CA ILE A 450 -29.30 -6.70 -4.19
C ILE A 450 -29.14 -8.22 -4.32
N ILE A 451 -28.97 -8.95 -3.20
CA ILE A 451 -28.84 -10.42 -3.23
C ILE A 451 -30.11 -11.08 -3.76
N LYS A 452 -31.28 -10.56 -3.35
CA LYS A 452 -32.60 -11.08 -3.73
C LYS A 452 -33.03 -10.63 -5.14
N GLY A 453 -32.27 -9.75 -5.81
CA GLY A 453 -32.64 -9.15 -7.09
C GLY A 453 -33.92 -8.30 -7.03
N LYS A 454 -34.20 -7.68 -5.88
CA LYS A 454 -35.33 -6.78 -5.66
C LYS A 454 -34.90 -5.33 -5.82
N ASP A 455 -35.89 -4.45 -5.97
CA ASP A 455 -35.65 -3.01 -5.99
C ASP A 455 -35.07 -2.52 -4.65
N ILE A 456 -34.23 -1.49 -4.75
CA ILE A 456 -33.58 -0.86 -3.60
C ILE A 456 -34.67 -0.15 -2.76
N PRO A 457 -34.73 -0.36 -1.44
CA PRO A 457 -35.71 0.27 -0.57
C PRO A 457 -35.52 1.79 -0.51
N GLU A 458 -36.56 2.50 -0.09
CA GLU A 458 -36.43 3.93 0.18
C GLU A 458 -35.47 4.18 1.35
N PRO A 459 -34.55 5.16 1.22
CA PRO A 459 -33.62 5.49 2.30
C PRO A 459 -34.30 6.05 3.54
N GLY A 460 -33.80 5.66 4.71
CA GLY A 460 -34.20 6.19 6.01
C GLY A 460 -33.39 7.42 6.43
N VAL A 461 -33.48 7.75 7.72
CA VAL A 461 -32.76 8.88 8.32
C VAL A 461 -31.29 8.51 8.57
N PRO A 462 -30.31 9.32 8.13
CA PRO A 462 -28.90 9.10 8.44
C PRO A 462 -28.60 9.13 9.93
N GLU A 463 -27.75 8.23 10.41
CA GLU A 463 -27.33 8.22 11.82
C GLU A 463 -26.56 9.51 12.20
N SER A 464 -25.80 10.10 11.27
CA SER A 464 -25.13 11.39 11.52
C SER A 464 -26.10 12.52 11.90
N PHE A 465 -27.34 12.49 11.38
CA PHE A 465 -28.36 13.46 11.74
C PHE A 465 -28.89 13.22 13.16
N ARG A 466 -29.09 11.96 13.56
CA ARG A 466 -29.46 11.59 14.94
C ARG A 466 -28.37 12.00 15.94
N VAL A 467 -27.10 11.73 15.61
CA VAL A 467 -25.95 12.16 16.41
C VAL A 467 -25.94 13.69 16.56
N LEU A 468 -26.14 14.44 15.47
CA LEU A 468 -26.22 15.90 15.51
C LEU A 468 -27.33 16.40 16.45
N MET A 469 -28.52 15.78 16.40
CA MET A 469 -29.62 16.15 17.29
C MET A 469 -29.26 15.93 18.76
N HIS A 470 -28.68 14.78 19.10
CA HIS A 470 -28.25 14.48 20.47
C HIS A 470 -27.10 15.39 20.95
N GLU A 471 -26.17 15.76 20.06
CA GLU A 471 -25.11 16.72 20.38
C GLU A 471 -25.69 18.11 20.71
N LEU A 472 -26.69 18.57 19.95
CA LEU A 472 -27.36 19.85 20.19
C LEU A 472 -28.23 19.81 21.46
N GLN A 473 -28.94 18.71 21.72
CA GLN A 473 -29.68 18.49 22.98
C GLN A 473 -28.73 18.47 24.18
N GLY A 474 -27.51 17.93 24.03
CA GLY A 474 -26.45 17.99 25.05
C GLY A 474 -26.01 19.41 25.39
N LEU A 475 -26.23 20.38 24.49
CA LEU A 475 -26.01 21.81 24.70
C LEU A 475 -27.26 22.54 25.23
N ALA A 476 -28.28 21.80 25.66
CA ALA A 476 -29.60 22.33 26.05
C ALA A 476 -30.33 23.08 24.91
N ILE A 477 -30.05 22.73 23.66
CA ILE A 477 -30.80 23.19 22.49
C ILE A 477 -31.83 22.13 22.15
N ASP A 478 -33.12 22.44 22.35
CA ASP A 478 -34.22 21.54 22.04
C ASP A 478 -34.53 21.55 20.53
N ILE A 479 -34.44 20.39 19.89
CA ILE A 479 -34.71 20.18 18.47
C ILE A 479 -35.81 19.15 18.36
N ARG A 480 -36.89 19.55 17.67
CA ARG A 480 -38.08 18.73 17.43
C ARG A 480 -38.32 18.68 15.94
N LEU A 481 -38.67 17.51 15.41
CA LEU A 481 -39.21 17.42 14.06
C LEU A 481 -40.71 17.49 14.12
N LEU A 482 -41.25 18.26 13.18
CA LEU A 482 -42.66 18.50 13.06
C LEU A 482 -43.13 17.96 11.72
N ASP A 483 -44.27 17.28 11.71
CA ASP A 483 -44.99 16.96 10.49
C ASP A 483 -45.66 18.21 9.90
N GLU A 484 -46.36 18.07 8.77
CA GLU A 484 -47.12 19.17 8.15
C GLU A 484 -48.23 19.76 9.06
N ASN A 485 -48.65 19.01 10.10
CA ASN A 485 -49.69 19.39 11.05
C ASN A 485 -49.13 19.95 12.37
N ASN A 486 -47.82 20.19 12.47
CA ASN A 486 -47.11 20.59 13.70
C ASN A 486 -47.15 19.57 14.85
N ASN A 487 -47.37 18.30 14.56
CA ASN A 487 -47.19 17.23 15.54
C ASN A 487 -45.73 16.81 15.59
N GLU A 488 -45.24 16.49 16.79
CA GLU A 488 -43.88 16.00 16.98
C GLU A 488 -43.73 14.59 16.39
N VAL A 489 -42.72 14.42 15.54
CA VAL A 489 -42.33 13.13 14.98
C VAL A 489 -41.13 12.61 15.75
N ASP A 490 -41.29 11.42 16.36
CA ASP A 490 -40.21 10.76 17.07
C ASP A 490 -39.37 9.93 16.09
N ILE A 491 -38.10 10.30 15.91
CA ILE A 491 -37.17 9.55 15.05
C ILE A 491 -36.49 8.40 15.81
N THR A 492 -36.68 8.31 17.13
CA THR A 492 -36.04 7.25 17.94
C THR A 492 -36.75 5.90 17.83
N LEU A 493 -37.98 5.89 17.32
CA LEU A 493 -38.70 4.67 16.97
C LEU A 493 -38.20 4.17 15.60
N ASP A 494 -37.51 3.03 15.62
CA ASP A 494 -37.03 2.33 14.44
C ASP A 494 -38.20 2.02 13.48
N ASP A 495 -38.01 2.24 12.18
CA ASP A 495 -39.00 2.05 11.08
C ASP A 495 -39.52 0.59 10.91
N ASP A 496 -39.18 -0.33 11.81
CA ASP A 496 -39.65 -1.73 11.78
C ASP A 496 -40.97 -1.96 12.55
N ASP A 497 -41.47 -0.97 13.31
CA ASP A 497 -42.73 -1.11 14.08
C ASP A 497 -44.01 -0.69 13.31
N GLN A 498 -43.93 -0.37 12.01
CA GLN A 498 -45.12 -0.05 11.22
C GLN A 498 -45.96 -1.28 10.82
N ASP A 499 -45.46 -2.50 11.04
CA ASP A 499 -46.23 -3.76 10.85
C ASP A 499 -46.85 -4.32 12.16
N ALA A 500 -46.69 -3.63 13.30
CA ALA A 500 -47.38 -3.99 14.54
C ALA A 500 -48.73 -3.26 14.63
N HIS A 501 -49.84 -4.01 14.60
CA HIS A 501 -51.20 -3.49 14.77
C HIS A 501 -51.32 -2.47 15.92
N PRO A 502 -52.12 -1.39 15.77
CA PRO A 502 -52.27 -0.39 16.81
C PRO A 502 -52.91 -1.02 18.05
N VAL A 503 -52.13 -1.14 19.12
CA VAL A 503 -52.65 -1.49 20.45
C VAL A 503 -53.48 -0.31 20.93
N GLN A 504 -54.78 -0.53 21.14
CA GLN A 504 -55.67 0.47 21.73
C GLN A 504 -55.19 0.84 23.14
N PRO A 505 -55.23 2.12 23.55
CA PRO A 505 -54.82 2.50 24.89
C PRO A 505 -55.81 1.92 25.91
N LEU A 506 -55.31 1.13 26.86
CA LEU A 506 -56.04 0.79 28.07
C LEU A 506 -56.23 2.08 28.89
N GLN A 507 -57.49 2.39 29.22
CA GLN A 507 -57.84 3.46 30.16
C GLN A 507 -57.34 3.07 31.57
N GLU A 508 -56.39 3.83 32.11
CA GLU A 508 -56.01 3.76 33.52
C GLU A 508 -57.11 4.40 34.38
N GLU A 509 -57.86 3.56 35.12
CA GLU A 509 -58.64 4.02 36.27
C GLU A 509 -57.69 4.34 37.42
N VAL A 510 -57.56 5.63 37.74
CA VAL A 510 -56.82 6.12 38.91
C VAL A 510 -57.59 5.79 40.18
N GLN A 511 -57.17 4.76 40.91
CA GLN A 511 -57.50 4.60 42.34
C GLN A 511 -56.48 5.38 43.17
N LYS A 512 -56.96 6.39 43.89
CA LYS A 512 -56.19 7.13 44.90
C LYS A 512 -56.07 6.26 46.16
N GLU A 513 -54.85 5.84 46.50
CA GLU A 513 -54.50 5.47 47.88
C GLU A 513 -53.73 6.63 48.51
N GLU A 514 -54.26 7.15 49.63
CA GLU A 514 -53.60 8.14 50.48
C GLU A 514 -52.45 7.47 51.25
N LEU A 515 -51.22 7.95 51.04
CA LEU A 515 -50.07 7.64 51.88
C LEU A 515 -49.95 8.70 52.99
N VAL A 516 -49.95 8.23 54.24
CA VAL A 516 -49.73 9.02 55.45
C VAL A 516 -48.22 9.15 55.67
N ASP A 517 -47.73 10.39 55.78
CA ASP A 517 -46.33 10.74 56.08
C ASP A 517 -46.04 10.56 57.57
N ASP A 518 -45.21 9.58 57.93
CA ASP A 518 -44.67 9.37 59.29
C ASP A 518 -43.13 9.39 59.26
N ILE A 519 -42.49 10.53 58.98
CA ILE A 519 -41.07 10.77 59.31
C ILE A 519 -40.85 12.27 59.58
N GLU A 520 -41.24 12.76 60.75
CA GLU A 520 -40.73 14.03 61.30
C GLU A 520 -40.97 14.13 62.82
N GLU A 521 -40.39 13.24 63.62
CA GLU A 521 -40.33 13.43 65.09
C GLU A 521 -39.20 12.64 65.74
N GLU A 522 -37.95 13.00 65.44
CA GLU A 522 -36.79 12.59 66.25
C GLU A 522 -35.63 13.56 66.02
N ASN A 523 -35.79 14.79 66.53
CA ASN A 523 -34.70 15.74 66.82
C ASN A 523 -35.29 17.06 67.38
N LYS A 524 -35.65 17.08 68.67
CA LYS A 524 -35.77 18.29 69.51
C LYS A 524 -36.18 17.94 70.96
N GLU A 525 -35.33 17.20 71.65
CA GLU A 525 -35.27 17.26 73.12
C GLU A 525 -33.81 17.45 73.54
N GLU A 526 -33.30 18.66 73.32
CA GLU A 526 -32.12 19.22 73.99
C GLU A 526 -32.12 20.74 73.74
N GLU A 527 -32.92 21.48 74.53
CA GLU A 527 -32.62 22.85 75.02
C GLU A 527 -33.79 23.36 75.88
N GLU A 528 -33.62 23.20 77.20
CA GLU A 528 -33.98 24.08 78.32
C GLU A 528 -35.16 25.08 78.20
N ALA A 529 -36.23 24.83 78.99
CA ALA A 529 -36.73 25.69 80.09
C ALA A 529 -38.24 25.52 80.34
#